data_AF-B4SIM4-F1
#
_entry.id   AF-B4SIM4-F1
#
_cell.length_a   1.000
_cell.length_b   1.000
_cell.length_c   1.000
_cell.angle_alpha   90.00
_cell.angle_beta   90.00
_cell.angle_gamma   90.00
#
_symmetry.space_group_name_H-M   'P 1'
#
loop_
_entity.id
_entity.type
_entity.pdbx_description
1 polymer ?
#
loop_
_entity_poly.entity_id
_entity_poly.type
_entity_poly.pdbx_seq_one_letter_code
_entity_poly.pdbx_strand_id
1 'polypeptide(L)'
;MSQKIDGNLQVPQALRSVTTPANKPGVSSDAPTRPVEAADSLRLTGEATNLQAIERELTTAPAIDAQRVAAVRESLQNGTYKINPDAIASRMLELDQQLHG
;
A
#
# COMPACT_ATOMS: atom_id res chain seq x y z
N MET A 1 42.37 -5.94 -16.24
CA MET A 1 42.27 -7.26 -16.91
C MET A 1 42.90 -8.32 -16.01
N SER A 2 42.10 -9.14 -15.36
CA SER A 2 42.46 -10.46 -14.81
C SER A 2 41.20 -11.15 -14.29
N GLN A 3 41.09 -12.43 -14.63
CA GLN A 3 39.93 -13.31 -14.56
C GLN A 3 39.80 -13.99 -13.20
N LYS A 4 38.56 -14.29 -12.75
CA LYS A 4 38.20 -15.39 -11.83
C LYS A 4 36.77 -15.86 -12.17
N ILE A 5 36.61 -17.00 -12.85
CA ILE A 5 36.36 -18.36 -12.31
C ILE A 5 34.88 -18.58 -11.92
N ASP A 6 34.25 -19.36 -12.78
CA ASP A 6 33.33 -20.48 -12.53
C ASP A 6 32.03 -20.31 -11.73
N GLY A 7 30.96 -20.75 -12.40
CA GLY A 7 29.68 -21.07 -11.81
C GLY A 7 28.65 -21.60 -12.80
N ASN A 8 29.08 -22.27 -13.89
CA ASN A 8 28.14 -22.97 -14.78
C ASN A 8 27.72 -24.29 -14.15
N LEU A 9 26.65 -24.27 -13.36
CA LEU A 9 25.95 -25.48 -12.94
C LEU A 9 24.79 -25.73 -13.91
N GLN A 10 25.12 -26.34 -15.04
CA GLN A 10 24.15 -27.06 -15.85
C GLN A 10 23.69 -28.29 -15.05
N VAL A 11 22.42 -28.34 -14.66
CA VAL A 11 21.76 -29.57 -14.24
C VAL A 11 20.74 -29.97 -15.31
N PRO A 12 21.04 -30.94 -16.19
CA PRO A 12 20.02 -31.53 -17.04
C PRO A 12 19.30 -32.62 -16.24
N GLN A 13 18.09 -32.33 -15.73
CA GLN A 13 17.21 -33.37 -15.19
C GLN A 13 16.35 -33.96 -16.31
N ALA A 14 16.89 -34.99 -16.95
CA ALA A 14 16.14 -35.87 -17.83
C ALA A 14 15.31 -36.89 -17.04
N LEU A 15 13.99 -36.75 -17.14
CA LEU A 15 12.97 -37.79 -17.34
C LEU A 15 13.19 -39.15 -16.66
N ARG A 16 12.36 -39.45 -15.65
CA ARG A 16 11.97 -40.82 -15.32
C ARG A 16 10.44 -40.92 -15.24
N SER A 17 9.85 -41.24 -16.38
CA SER A 17 8.44 -41.64 -16.49
C SER A 17 8.23 -43.00 -15.82
N VAL A 18 7.38 -43.05 -14.80
CA VAL A 18 6.77 -44.30 -14.32
C VAL A 18 5.42 -44.44 -15.01
N THR A 19 5.25 -45.55 -15.73
CA THR A 19 4.04 -45.89 -16.49
C THR A 19 3.25 -47.01 -15.83
N THR A 20 1.92 -46.93 -16.03
CA THR A 20 0.85 -47.96 -15.99
C THR A 20 0.00 -48.09 -14.70
N PRO A 21 -1.26 -48.58 -14.80
CA PRO A 21 -2.40 -47.92 -15.50
C PRO A 21 -3.74 -47.99 -14.68
N ALA A 22 -4.72 -47.12 -14.97
CA ALA A 22 -6.18 -47.42 -15.08
C ALA A 22 -7.11 -46.23 -14.78
N ASN A 23 -7.80 -45.79 -15.84
CA ASN A 23 -9.25 -45.46 -15.90
C ASN A 23 -9.85 -44.23 -15.17
N LYS A 24 -9.88 -43.07 -15.89
CA LYS A 24 -10.95 -42.05 -16.13
C LYS A 24 -11.94 -41.62 -15.00
N PRO A 25 -12.56 -40.40 -15.05
CA PRO A 25 -12.58 -39.39 -16.14
C PRO A 25 -12.14 -37.98 -15.70
N GLY A 26 -11.87 -37.15 -16.70
CA GLY A 26 -11.22 -35.86 -16.59
C GLY A 26 -11.96 -34.81 -15.75
N VAL A 27 -11.15 -34.09 -14.97
CA VAL A 27 -11.34 -32.66 -14.73
C VAL A 27 -10.00 -32.02 -15.07
N SER A 28 -9.74 -31.88 -16.36
CA SER A 28 -8.87 -30.78 -16.82
C SER A 28 -9.66 -29.50 -16.54
N SER A 29 -9.49 -28.96 -15.35
CA SER A 29 -9.69 -27.53 -15.14
C SER A 29 -8.30 -26.91 -15.06
N ASP A 30 -7.55 -27.06 -16.15
CA ASP A 30 -6.80 -25.94 -16.69
C ASP A 30 -7.87 -24.88 -17.00
N ALA A 31 -8.27 -24.15 -15.97
CA ALA A 31 -9.04 -22.94 -16.18
C ALA A 31 -8.08 -22.06 -16.98
N PRO A 32 -8.42 -21.65 -18.21
CA PRO A 32 -7.55 -20.76 -18.95
C PRO A 32 -7.35 -19.57 -18.03
N THR A 33 -6.09 -19.27 -17.69
CA THR A 33 -5.73 -18.00 -17.11
C THR A 33 -6.21 -16.96 -18.11
N ARG A 34 -7.43 -16.45 -17.88
CA ARG A 34 -8.03 -15.39 -18.67
C ARG A 34 -6.95 -14.32 -18.73
N PRO A 35 -6.50 -13.91 -19.92
CA PRO A 35 -5.54 -12.83 -20.02
C PRO A 35 -6.12 -11.68 -19.21
N VAL A 36 -5.43 -11.26 -18.15
CA VAL A 36 -5.81 -10.04 -17.43
C VAL A 36 -5.84 -8.97 -18.52
N GLU A 37 -7.04 -8.51 -18.85
CA GLU A 37 -7.22 -7.61 -19.98
C GLU A 37 -6.35 -6.39 -19.71
N ALA A 38 -5.45 -6.05 -20.63
CA ALA A 38 -4.45 -4.99 -20.40
C ALA A 38 -5.08 -3.67 -19.92
N ALA A 39 -6.33 -3.42 -20.30
CA ALA A 39 -7.16 -2.32 -19.81
C ALA A 39 -7.36 -2.31 -18.28
N ASP A 40 -7.58 -3.48 -17.67
CA ASP A 40 -7.77 -3.64 -16.23
C ASP A 40 -6.44 -3.41 -15.47
N SER A 41 -5.32 -3.86 -16.04
CA SER A 41 -3.98 -3.57 -15.49
C SER A 41 -3.60 -2.09 -15.58
N LEU A 42 -3.99 -1.39 -16.66
CA LEU A 42 -3.76 0.04 -16.83
C LEU A 42 -4.62 0.86 -15.86
N ARG A 43 -5.89 0.47 -15.66
CA ARG A 43 -6.78 1.11 -14.68
C ARG A 43 -6.26 0.93 -13.26
N LEU A 44 -5.88 -0.29 -12.86
CA LEU A 44 -5.30 -0.54 -11.55
C LEU A 44 -3.99 0.24 -11.34
N THR A 45 -3.15 0.32 -12.37
CA THR A 45 -1.91 1.11 -12.32
C THR A 45 -2.19 2.61 -12.21
N GLY A 46 -3.23 3.12 -12.88
CA GLY A 46 -3.69 4.50 -12.77
C GLY A 46 -4.18 4.84 -11.35
N GLU A 47 -5.03 3.99 -10.78
CA GLU A 47 -5.53 4.12 -9.41
C GLU A 47 -4.39 4.03 -8.38
N ALA A 48 -3.47 3.08 -8.55
CA ALA A 48 -2.29 2.95 -7.69
C ALA A 48 -1.36 4.17 -7.77
N THR A 49 -1.18 4.74 -8.97
CA THR A 49 -0.39 5.97 -9.16
C THR A 49 -1.04 7.16 -8.47
N ASN A 50 -2.37 7.25 -8.51
CA ASN A 50 -3.13 8.30 -7.82
C ASN A 50 -3.00 8.18 -6.29
N LEU A 51 -3.11 6.95 -5.75
CA LEU A 51 -2.87 6.70 -4.33
C LEU A 51 -1.44 7.06 -3.91
N GLN A 52 -0.43 6.68 -4.70
CA GLN A 52 0.96 7.04 -4.44
C GLN A 52 1.22 8.55 -4.50
N ALA A 53 0.50 9.28 -5.36
CA ALA A 53 0.55 10.73 -5.42
C ALA A 53 -0.05 11.35 -4.16
N ILE A 54 -1.22 10.88 -3.72
CA ILE A 54 -1.88 11.32 -2.48
C ILE A 54 -1.02 11.01 -1.25
N GLU A 55 -0.42 9.83 -1.15
CA GLU A 55 0.49 9.48 -0.05
C GLU A 55 1.73 10.39 -0.03
N ARG A 56 2.29 10.72 -1.19
CA ARG A 56 3.39 11.69 -1.30
C ARG A 56 2.95 13.08 -0.88
N GLU A 57 1.78 13.53 -1.30
CA GLU A 57 1.21 14.82 -0.90
C GLU A 57 0.90 14.88 0.59
N LEU A 58 0.41 13.80 1.20
CA LEU A 58 0.22 13.71 2.65
C LEU A 58 1.55 13.70 3.40
N THR A 59 2.60 13.12 2.79
CA THR A 59 3.96 13.11 3.37
C THR A 59 4.66 14.46 3.23
N THR A 60 4.38 15.21 2.17
CA THR A 60 4.94 16.56 1.94
C THR A 60 4.07 17.66 2.51
N ALA A 61 2.81 17.37 2.87
CA ALA A 61 1.94 18.30 3.55
C ALA A 61 2.60 18.73 4.87
N PRO A 62 2.63 20.04 5.17
CA PRO A 62 3.22 20.51 6.40
C PRO A 62 2.44 19.91 7.57
N ALA A 63 3.17 19.29 8.52
CA ALA A 63 2.59 18.75 9.76
C ALA A 63 1.85 19.82 10.59
N ILE A 64 2.05 21.10 10.29
CA ILE A 64 1.47 22.24 10.97
C ILE A 64 0.72 23.11 9.96
N ASP A 65 -0.56 23.34 10.22
CA ASP A 65 -1.36 24.32 9.49
C ASP A 65 -1.04 25.75 9.99
N ALA A 66 -0.26 26.48 9.19
CA ALA A 66 0.15 27.84 9.51
C ALA A 66 -1.02 28.84 9.57
N GLN A 67 -2.07 28.62 8.75
CA GLN A 67 -3.24 29.51 8.72
C GLN A 67 -4.03 29.37 10.02
N ARG A 68 -4.25 28.12 10.46
CA ARG A 68 -4.89 27.82 11.74
C ARG A 68 -4.10 28.41 12.91
N VAL A 69 -2.77 28.29 12.92
CA VAL A 69 -1.92 28.87 13.96
C VAL A 69 -2.06 30.39 14.00
N ALA A 70 -2.04 31.07 12.85
CA ALA A 70 -2.21 32.52 12.78
C ALA A 70 -3.57 32.96 13.34
N ALA A 71 -4.66 32.30 12.96
CA ALA A 71 -6.01 32.60 13.45
C ALA A 71 -6.12 32.42 14.98
N VAL A 72 -5.56 31.34 15.53
CA VAL A 72 -5.55 31.12 16.98
C VAL A 72 -4.74 32.21 17.69
N ARG A 73 -3.55 32.55 17.18
CA ARG A 73 -2.72 33.63 17.74
C ARG A 73 -3.45 34.97 17.75
N GLU A 74 -4.15 35.32 16.69
CA GLU A 74 -4.96 36.55 16.63
C GLU A 74 -6.09 36.52 17.68
N SER A 75 -6.83 35.42 17.78
CA SER A 75 -7.91 35.29 18.78
C SER A 75 -7.41 35.39 20.23
N LEU A 76 -6.20 34.91 20.51
CA LEU A 76 -5.56 35.03 21.82
C LEU A 76 -5.14 36.48 22.11
N GLN A 77 -4.55 37.18 21.13
CA GLN A 77 -4.18 38.60 21.25
C GLN A 77 -5.40 39.50 21.46
N ASN A 78 -6.49 39.23 20.74
CA ASN A 78 -7.74 39.97 20.86
C ASN A 78 -8.58 39.56 22.08
N GLY A 79 -8.16 38.55 22.84
CA GLY A 79 -8.88 38.04 24.01
C GLY A 79 -10.21 37.35 23.67
N THR A 80 -10.44 37.02 22.39
CA THR A 80 -11.69 36.40 21.90
C THR A 80 -11.62 34.89 21.84
N TYR A 81 -10.46 34.29 22.14
CA TYR A 81 -10.32 32.84 22.22
C TYR A 81 -11.26 32.26 23.30
N LYS A 82 -12.14 31.36 22.88
CA LYS A 82 -13.07 30.66 23.77
C LYS A 82 -12.60 29.25 24.02
N ILE A 83 -12.49 28.89 25.30
CA ILE A 83 -12.24 27.51 25.72
C ILE A 83 -13.53 26.72 25.52
N ASN A 84 -13.48 25.69 24.69
CA ASN A 84 -14.57 24.74 24.51
C ASN A 84 -14.23 23.42 25.22
N PRO A 85 -14.85 23.12 26.38
CA PRO A 85 -14.55 21.92 27.15
C PRO A 85 -14.96 20.63 26.42
N ASP A 86 -16.04 20.67 25.64
CA ASP A 86 -16.53 19.51 24.88
C ASP A 86 -15.54 19.11 23.77
N ALA A 87 -15.01 20.12 23.06
CA ALA A 87 -13.97 19.91 22.06
C ALA A 87 -12.67 19.35 22.67
N ILE A 88 -12.32 19.79 23.89
CA ILE A 88 -11.13 19.28 24.60
C ILE A 88 -11.33 17.81 24.97
N ALA A 89 -12.46 17.46 25.58
CA ALA A 89 -12.77 16.09 25.97
C ALA A 89 -12.78 15.15 24.75
N SER A 90 -13.42 15.57 23.66
CA SER A 90 -13.46 14.82 22.40
C SER A 90 -12.05 14.55 21.86
N ARG A 91 -11.15 15.54 21.88
CA ARG A 91 -9.76 15.39 21.44
C ARG A 91 -8.94 14.49 22.36
N MET A 92 -9.20 14.51 23.67
CA MET A 92 -8.55 13.61 24.62
C MET A 92 -8.94 12.14 24.34
N LEU A 93 -10.21 11.87 24.08
CA LEU A 93 -10.68 10.53 23.73
C LEU A 93 -10.11 10.07 22.38
N GLU A 94 -10.07 10.94 21.38
CA GLU A 94 -9.46 10.64 20.08
C GLU A 94 -7.96 10.30 20.20
N LEU A 95 -7.23 11.05 21.03
CA LEU A 95 -5.83 10.78 21.32
C LEU A 95 -5.65 9.43 22.03
N ASP A 96 -6.47 9.12 23.04
CA ASP A 96 -6.44 7.83 23.74
C ASP A 96 -6.64 6.66 22.78
N GLN A 97 -7.61 6.77 21.87
CA GLN A 97 -7.88 5.76 20.84
C GLN A 97 -6.71 5.57 19.87
N GLN A 98 -5.99 6.64 19.52
CA GLN A 98 -4.81 6.57 18.64
C GLN A 98 -3.60 5.93 19.33
N LEU A 99 -3.51 6.01 20.67
CA LEU A 99 -2.41 5.45 21.45
C LEU A 99 -2.65 4.00 21.87
N HIS A 100 -3.92 3.59 22.03
CA HIS A 100 -4.31 2.25 22.46
C HIS A 100 -4.74 1.30 21.32
N GLY A 101 -4.85 1.80 20.08
CA GLY A 101 -5.11 1.00 18.87
C GLY A 101 -3.84 0.51 18.20
#